data_AF-T1AHX6-F1
#
_entry.id   AF-T1AHX6-F1
#
_cell.length_a   1.000
_cell.length_b   1.000
_cell.length_c   1.000
_cell.angle_alpha   90.00
_cell.angle_beta   90.00
_cell.angle_gamma   90.00
#
_symmetry.space_group_name_H-M   'P 1'
#
loop_
_entity.id
_entity.type
_entity.pdbx_description
1 polymer ?
#
loop_
_entity_poly.entity_id
_entity_poly.type
_entity_poly.pdbx_seq_one_letter_code
_entity_poly.pdbx_strand_id
1 'polypeptide(L)' 'DFTAHPPGSVAQAADRIAQLTGVRRQPTQVRTFMRGLGMAPRRLSPIPGKADPLRQAAFKKKSWILC' A
#
# COMPACT_ATOMS: atom_id res chain seq x y z
N ASP A 1 -0.38 -14.24 -15.28
CA ASP A 1 -1.67 -13.88 -14.64
C ASP A 1 -1.54 -13.04 -13.38
N PHE A 2 -2.54 -12.19 -13.13
CA PHE A 2 -2.66 -11.38 -11.90
C PHE A 2 -2.81 -12.24 -10.63
N THR A 3 -3.34 -13.46 -10.76
CA THR A 3 -3.49 -14.44 -9.67
C THR A 3 -2.16 -15.03 -9.21
N ALA A 4 -1.25 -15.32 -10.14
CA ALA A 4 0.07 -15.89 -9.82
C ALA A 4 1.00 -14.87 -9.15
N HIS A 5 0.93 -13.60 -9.55
CA HIS A 5 1.77 -12.54 -9.01
C HIS A 5 0.94 -11.26 -8.81
N PRO A 6 0.27 -11.09 -7.66
CA PRO A 6 -0.54 -9.90 -7.42
C PRO A 6 0.35 -8.64 -7.37
N PRO A 7 -0.06 -7.53 -8.01
CA PRO A 7 0.69 -6.29 -7.98
C PRO A 7 0.69 -5.68 -6.57
N GLY A 8 1.84 -5.21 -6.12
CA GLY A 8 2.03 -4.61 -4.79
C GLY A 8 1.50 -3.18 -4.69
N SER A 9 1.22 -2.53 -5.82
CA SER A 9 0.66 -1.17 -5.89
C SER A 9 -0.32 -1.01 -7.04
N VAL A 10 -1.18 0.01 -6.94
CA VAL A 10 -2.13 0.36 -8.00
C VAL A 10 -1.41 0.86 -9.26
N ALA A 11 -0.26 1.51 -9.11
CA ALA A 11 0.54 1.95 -10.25
C ALA A 11 1.08 0.74 -11.04
N GLN A 12 1.64 -0.25 -10.33
CA GLN A 12 2.12 -1.48 -10.94
C GLN A 12 0.98 -2.26 -11.63
N ALA A 13 -0.21 -2.25 -11.03
CA ALA A 13 -1.39 -2.85 -11.65
C ALA A 13 -1.79 -2.11 -12.94
N ALA A 14 -1.77 -0.78 -12.94
CA ALA A 14 -2.10 0.03 -14.10
C ALA A 14 -1.12 -0.22 -15.26
N ASP A 15 0.18 -0.32 -14.98
CA ASP A 15 1.20 -0.58 -15.99
C ASP A 15 1.05 -1.99 -16.59
N ARG A 16 0.76 -3.00 -15.75
CA ARG A 16 0.46 -4.36 -16.25
C ARG A 16 -0.81 -4.40 -17.09
N ILE A 17 -1.86 -3.69 -16.71
CA ILE A 17 -3.10 -3.60 -17.50
C ILE A 17 -2.77 -2.97 -18.86
N ALA A 18 -1.98 -1.90 -18.89
CA ALA A 18 -1.57 -1.26 -20.13
C ALA A 18 -0.72 -2.17 -21.01
N GLN A 19 0.19 -2.98 -20.44
CA GLN A 19 0.98 -3.95 -21.19
C GLN A 19 0.12 -5.06 -21.82
N LEU A 20 -0.89 -5.54 -21.10
CA LEU A 20 -1.75 -6.64 -21.56
C LEU A 20 -2.87 -6.18 -22.51
N THR A 21 -3.37 -4.97 -22.34
CA THR A 21 -4.57 -4.49 -23.07
C THR A 21 -4.30 -3.29 -23.98
N GLY A 22 -3.11 -2.67 -23.91
CA GLY A 22 -2.77 -1.44 -24.63
C GLY A 22 -3.43 -0.18 -24.08
N VAL A 23 -4.32 -0.29 -23.09
CA VAL A 23 -5.10 0.83 -22.56
C VAL A 23 -4.64 1.20 -21.16
N ARG A 24 -4.25 2.47 -20.97
CA ARG A 24 -3.93 3.01 -19.64
C ARG A 24 -5.20 3.47 -18.94
N ARG A 25 -5.49 2.87 -17.78
CA ARG A 25 -6.65 3.21 -16.94
C ARG A 25 -6.27 4.09 -15.77
N GLN A 26 -7.21 4.88 -15.28
CA GLN A 26 -6.98 5.71 -14.09
C GLN A 26 -6.87 4.85 -12.82
N PRO A 27 -6.13 5.30 -11.79
CA PRO A 27 -5.90 4.51 -10.57
C PRO A 27 -7.18 4.08 -9.84
N THR A 28 -8.23 4.90 -9.90
CA THR A 28 -9.55 4.60 -9.33
C THR A 28 -10.21 3.42 -10.04
N GLN A 29 -10.22 3.42 -11.36
CA GLN A 29 -10.75 2.32 -12.18
C GLN A 29 -9.96 1.03 -11.97
N VAL A 30 -8.64 1.12 -11.87
CA VAL A 30 -7.77 -0.02 -11.58
C VAL A 30 -8.08 -0.62 -10.21
N ARG A 31 -8.34 0.20 -9.18
CA ARG A 31 -8.76 -0.31 -7.86
C ARG A 31 -10.10 -1.04 -7.93
N THR A 32 -11.08 -0.49 -8.64
CA THR A 32 -12.39 -1.15 -8.80
C THR A 32 -12.26 -2.50 -9.50
N PHE A 33 -11.47 -2.54 -10.57
CA PHE A 33 -11.16 -3.78 -11.29
C PHE A 33 -10.49 -4.83 -10.38
N MET A 34 -9.46 -4.43 -9.63
CA MET A 34 -8.77 -5.32 -8.69
C MET A 34 -9.70 -5.83 -7.59
N ARG A 35 -10.59 -4.99 -7.06
CA ARG A 35 -11.61 -5.41 -6.08
C ARG A 35 -12.57 -6.44 -6.67
N GLY A 36 -12.97 -6.27 -7.94
CA GLY A 36 -13.79 -7.25 -8.65
C GLY A 36 -13.12 -8.62 -8.81
N LEU A 37 -11.79 -8.65 -8.91
CA LEU A 37 -10.99 -9.88 -8.90
C LEU A 37 -10.77 -10.48 -7.50
N GLY A 38 -11.40 -9.92 -6.46
CA GLY A 38 -11.22 -10.36 -5.07
C GLY A 38 -9.91 -9.88 -4.42
N MET A 39 -9.18 -8.96 -5.05
CA MET A 39 -7.93 -8.43 -4.51
C MET A 39 -8.19 -7.23 -3.60
N ALA A 40 -7.80 -7.35 -2.33
CA ALA A 40 -7.84 -6.26 -1.36
C ALA A 40 -6.43 -5.68 -1.15
N PRO A 41 -6.27 -4.33 -1.11
CA PRO A 41 -5.02 -3.72 -0.70
C PRO A 41 -4.66 -4.17 0.72
N ARG A 42 -3.45 -4.68 0.92
CA ARG A 42 -2.98 -4.99 2.27
C ARG A 42 -2.68 -3.71 3.02
N ARG A 43 -3.21 -3.59 4.24
CA ARG A 43 -2.88 -2.50 5.15
C ARG A 43 -1.43 -2.66 5.58
N LEU A 44 -0.56 -1.87 4.99
CA LEU A 44 0.84 -1.76 5.40
C LEU A 44 0.91 -0.72 6.50
N SER A 45 1.26 -1.13 7.72
CA SER A 45 1.67 -0.17 8.74
C SER A 45 3.00 0.45 8.29
N PRO A 46 3.13 1.79 8.24
CA PRO A 46 4.41 2.41 7.93
C PRO A 46 5.43 1.95 8.97
N ILE A 47 6.50 1.29 8.51
CA ILE A 47 7.67 1.09 9.36
C ILE A 47 8.26 2.49 9.59
N PRO A 48 8.48 2.94 10.84
CA PRO A 48 8.94 4.29 11.15
C PRO A 48 10.44 4.46 10.82
N GLY A 49 10.86 4.08 9.63
CA GLY A 49 12.25 4.18 9.17
C GLY A 49 12.76 5.62 9.01
N LYS A 50 11.88 6.61 9.15
CA LYS A 50 12.21 8.06 9.20
C LYS A 50 11.96 8.70 10.57
N ALA A 51 11.54 7.92 11.58
CA ALA A 51 11.32 8.47 12.91
C ALA A 51 12.67 8.72 13.58
N ASP A 52 12.86 9.94 14.08
CA ASP A 52 14.00 10.30 14.91
C ASP A 52 14.03 9.38 16.16
N PRO A 53 15.08 8.56 16.35
CA PRO A 53 15.16 7.61 17.45
C PRO A 53 15.08 8.27 18.82
N LEU A 54 15.62 9.49 18.98
CA LEU A 54 15.63 10.23 20.23
C LEU A 54 14.23 10.76 20.57
N ARG A 55 13.55 11.33 19.58
CA ARG A 55 12.16 11.78 19.74
C ARG A 55 11.21 10.62 20.02
N GLN A 56 11.40 9.48 19.35
CA GLN A 56 10.62 8.27 19.61
C GLN A 56 10.86 7.72 21.03
N ALA A 57 12.12 7.72 21.49
CA ALA A 57 12.46 7.31 22.85
C ALA A 57 11.85 8.24 23.90
N ALA A 58 11.89 9.56 23.67
CA ALA A 58 11.25 10.54 24.54
C ALA A 58 9.72 10.36 24.59
N PHE A 59 9.07 10.13 23.45
CA PHE A 59 7.63 9.85 23.38
C PHE A 59 7.25 8.59 24.17
N LYS A 60 7.98 7.48 23.98
CA LYS A 60 7.75 6.21 24.72
C LYS A 60 7.84 6.39 26.24
N LYS A 61 8.77 7.24 26.71
CA LYS A 61 8.95 7.52 28.15
C LYS A 61 7.85 8.42 28.73
N LYS A 62 7.31 9.34 27.93
CA LYS A 62 6.34 10.36 28.39
C LYS A 62 4.89 9.88 28.33
N SER A 63 4.53 9.07 27.34
CA SER A 63 3.15 8.62 27.10
C SER A 63 2.68 7.48 28.00
N TRP A 64 3.57 6.83 28.75
CA TRP A 64 3.23 5.71 29.65
C TRP A 64 3.14 6.07 31.13
N ILE A 65 3.31 7.35 31.48
CA ILE A 65 3.09 7.82 32.84
C ILE A 65 1.72 8.51 32.85
N LEU A 66 0.68 7.69 32.90
CA LEU A 66 -0.64 8.06 33.38
C LEU A 66 -0.96 7.04 34.49
N CYS A 67 -0.39 7.32 35.67
CA CYS A 67 -0.87 6.84 36.95
C CYS A 67 -0.88 8.06 37.88
#